data_AF-A0A426XYY8-F1
#
_entry.id   AF-A0A426XYY8-F1
#
_cell.length_a   1.000
_cell.length_b   1.000
_cell.length_c   1.000
_cell.angle_alpha   90.00
_cell.angle_beta   90.00
_cell.angle_gamma   90.00
#
_symmetry.space_group_name_H-M   'P 1'
#
loop_
_entity.id
_entity.type
_entity.pdbx_description
1 polymer ?
#
loop_
_entity_poly.entity_id
_entity_poly.type
_entity_poly.pdbx_seq_one_letter_code
_entity_poly.pdbx_strand_id
1 'polypeptide(L)' 'MSATGADTKPEEGENAAVAPAAGEVLYCGGTNWDMLGRKGGPNAANLVSPTRLRPLVGVDIRFVASG' A
#
# COMPACT_ATOMS: atom_id res chain seq x y z
N MET A 1 1.90 21.65 11.08
CA MET A 1 2.98 21.47 10.08
C MET A 1 4.31 21.42 10.83
N SER A 2 4.72 20.22 11.24
CA SER A 2 6.04 19.90 11.82
C SER A 2 6.28 18.43 11.44
N ALA A 3 7.02 18.16 10.38
CA ALA A 3 8.48 18.00 10.36
C ALA A 3 8.95 16.78 11.16
N THR A 4 9.06 15.63 10.48
CA THR A 4 10.21 14.71 10.57
C THR A 4 10.19 13.84 9.30
N GLY A 5 10.83 14.34 8.23
CA GLY A 5 11.36 13.46 7.20
C GLY A 5 12.57 12.76 7.81
N ALA A 6 12.49 11.44 7.96
CA ALA A 6 13.64 10.63 8.33
C ALA A 6 14.40 10.29 7.04
N ASP A 7 15.42 11.09 6.75
CA ASP A 7 16.48 10.75 5.82
C ASP A 7 17.21 9.48 6.30
N THR A 8 16.95 8.34 5.66
CA THR A 8 17.80 7.14 5.81
C THR A 8 18.88 7.17 4.72
N LYS A 9 20.07 7.63 5.11
CA LYS A 9 21.31 7.47 4.37
C LYS A 9 21.75 5.99 4.44
N PRO A 10 22.05 5.30 3.32
CA PRO A 10 22.60 3.94 3.40
C PRO A 10 24.11 4.04 3.64
N GLU A 11 24.57 3.46 4.75
CA GLU A 11 25.98 3.13 4.96
C GLU A 11 26.21 1.75 4.33
N GLU A 12 27.09 1.67 3.33
CA GLU A 12 27.53 0.42 2.69
C GLU A 12 28.48 -0.35 3.62
N GLY A 13 28.14 -1.61 3.91
CA GLY A 13 29.02 -2.53 4.61
C GLY A 13 28.36 -3.85 4.94
N GLU A 14 28.88 -4.92 4.34
CA GLU A 14 28.62 -6.34 4.58
C GLU A 14 27.35 -6.97 4.01
N ASN A 15 27.58 -8.16 3.45
CA ASN A 15 26.72 -9.00 2.64
C ASN A 15 25.58 -9.62 3.47
N ALA A 16 24.78 -8.80 4.14
CA ALA A 16 23.51 -9.21 4.69
C ALA A 16 22.54 -9.32 3.51
N ALA A 17 22.04 -10.53 3.24
CA ALA A 17 20.89 -10.69 2.36
C ALA A 17 19.83 -9.68 2.77
N VAL A 18 19.67 -8.61 1.98
CA VAL A 18 18.76 -7.51 2.26
C VAL A 18 17.41 -8.15 2.53
N ALA A 19 16.98 -8.14 3.79
CA ALA A 19 15.69 -8.70 4.16
C ALA A 19 14.66 -8.06 3.22
N PRO A 20 13.82 -8.84 2.53
CA PRO A 20 12.98 -8.29 1.48
C PRO A 20 12.14 -7.17 2.07
N ALA A 21 12.07 -6.05 1.34
CA ALA A 21 11.39 -4.85 1.79
C ALA A 21 10.00 -5.18 2.36
N ALA A 22 9.77 -4.64 3.54
CA ALA A 22 8.77 -5.05 4.51
C ALA A 22 7.94 -3.83 4.87
N GLY A 23 6.61 -3.93 4.85
CA GLY A 23 5.77 -2.75 5.10
C GLY A 23 4.28 -3.02 5.19
N GLU A 24 3.52 -1.92 5.21
CA GLU A 24 2.07 -1.94 5.20
C GLU A 24 1.50 -1.74 3.79
N VAL A 25 0.33 -2.32 3.53
CA VAL A 25 -0.40 -2.07 2.28
C VAL A 25 -1.47 -0.99 2.48
N LEU A 26 -1.47 -0.02 1.57
CA LEU A 26 -2.55 0.94 1.39
C LEU A 26 -3.25 0.63 0.05
N TYR A 27 -4.56 0.82 0.01
CA TYR A 27 -5.39 0.56 -1.17
C TYR A 27 -6.20 1.81 -1.56
N CYS A 28 -6.38 2.02 -2.85
CA CYS A 28 -7.22 3.09 -3.41
C CYS A 28 -7.87 2.62 -4.73
N GLY A 29 -8.85 3.38 -5.22
CA GLY A 29 -9.59 3.04 -6.44
C GLY A 29 -10.87 2.25 -6.18
N GLY A 30 -11.28 1.43 -7.15
CA GLY A 30 -12.53 0.67 -7.09
C GLY A 30 -12.45 -0.49 -6.10
N THR A 31 -13.24 -0.42 -5.03
CA THR A 31 -13.35 -1.47 -4.01
C THR A 31 -14.57 -2.37 -4.18
N ASN A 32 -15.51 -1.96 -5.04
CA ASN A 32 -16.66 -2.78 -5.41
C ASN A 32 -16.29 -3.70 -6.58
N TRP A 33 -15.88 -4.92 -6.26
CA TRP A 33 -15.44 -5.92 -7.23
C TRP A 33 -16.52 -6.33 -8.24
N ASP A 34 -17.79 -6.30 -7.84
CA ASP A 34 -18.92 -6.66 -8.73
C ASP A 34 -19.14 -5.63 -9.84
N MET A 35 -18.76 -4.37 -9.59
CA MET A 35 -18.99 -3.24 -10.49
C MET A 35 -17.77 -2.84 -11.31
N LEU A 36 -16.57 -3.36 -10.98
CA LEU A 36 -15.35 -3.10 -11.76
C LEU A 36 -15.57 -3.51 -13.23
N GLY A 37 -15.26 -2.60 -14.15
CA GLY A 37 -15.42 -2.80 -15.60
C GLY A 37 -16.86 -2.75 -16.13
N ARG A 38 -17.87 -2.57 -15.27
CA ARG A 38 -19.28 -2.44 -15.69
C ARG A 38 -19.68 -0.97 -15.81
N LYS A 39 -20.48 -0.65 -16.83
CA LYS A 39 -21.02 0.70 -17.07
C LYS A 39 -22.27 0.93 -16.21
N GLY A 40 -22.36 2.09 -15.55
CA GLY A 40 -23.60 2.56 -14.89
C GLY A 40 -23.73 2.33 -13.38
N GLY A 41 -22.65 1.99 -12.68
CA GLY A 41 -22.64 1.94 -11.21
C GLY A 41 -22.38 3.29 -10.54
N PRO A 42 -22.88 3.51 -9.32
CA PRO A 42 -22.46 4.67 -8.54
C PRO A 42 -20.95 4.58 -8.26
N ASN A 43 -20.17 5.50 -8.84
CA ASN A 43 -18.75 5.72 -8.53
C ASN A 43 -18.49 6.08 -7.05
N ALA A 44 -19.55 6.20 -6.25
CA ALA A 44 -19.54 6.62 -4.85
C ALA A 44 -18.81 5.67 -3.90
N ALA A 45 -18.39 4.48 -4.36
CA ALA A 45 -17.66 3.51 -3.54
C ALA A 45 -16.14 3.56 -3.72
N ASN A 46 -15.62 4.33 -4.68
CA ASN A 46 -14.18 4.34 -4.94
C ASN A 46 -13.43 5.08 -3.83
N LEU A 47 -12.34 4.49 -3.34
CA LEU A 47 -11.42 5.14 -2.43
C LEU A 47 -10.58 6.15 -3.21
N VAL A 48 -10.87 7.44 -3.04
CA VAL A 48 -10.18 8.54 -3.75
C VAL A 48 -8.75 8.80 -3.27
N SER A 49 -8.33 8.18 -2.16
CA SER A 49 -6.98 8.33 -1.60
C SER A 49 -6.49 7.00 -0.99
N PRO A 50 -5.17 6.81 -0.86
CA PRO A 50 -4.60 5.63 -0.22
C PRO A 50 -5.17 5.44 1.19
N THR A 51 -5.84 4.30 1.40
CA THR A 51 -6.51 3.98 2.65
C THR A 51 -5.97 2.67 3.19
N ARG A 52 -5.77 2.62 4.51
CA ARG A 52 -5.26 1.44 5.21
C ARG A 52 -6.30 0.32 5.24
N LEU A 53 -5.86 -0.90 4.92
CA LEU A 53 -6.67 -2.11 5.08
C LEU A 53 -6.57 -2.60 6.54
N ARG A 54 -7.62 -2.32 7.34
CA ARG A 54 -7.68 -2.69 8.76
C ARG A 54 -7.36 -4.17 9.04
N PRO A 55 -7.79 -5.14 8.22
CA PRO A 55 -7.48 -6.55 8.46
C PRO A 55 -5.99 -6.90 8.36
N LEU A 56 -5.17 -6.04 7.73
CA LEU A 56 -3.75 -6.27 7.49
C LEU A 56 -2.84 -5.41 8.40
N VAL A 57 -3.42 -4.77 9.42
CA VAL A 57 -2.65 -4.00 10.40
C VAL A 57 -1.75 -4.93 11.20
N GLY A 58 -0.45 -4.63 11.24
CA GLY A 58 0.54 -5.45 11.91
C GLY A 58 1.02 -6.66 11.10
N VAL A 59 0.50 -6.85 9.88
CA VAL A 59 1.03 -7.84 8.93
C VAL A 59 2.13 -7.17 8.12
N ASP A 60 3.31 -7.78 8.14
CA ASP A 60 4.44 -7.35 7.33
C ASP A 60 4.32 -7.91 5.91
N ILE A 61 3.99 -7.03 4.95
CA ILE A 61 3.72 -7.40 3.57
C ILE A 61 4.98 -7.19 2.73
N ARG A 62 5.37 -8.24 2.00
CA ARG A 62 6.57 -8.27 1.13
C ARG A 62 6.27 -8.19 -0.36
N PHE A 63 5.04 -8.49 -0.75
CA PHE A 63 4.63 -8.56 -2.14
C PHE A 63 3.17 -8.17 -2.29
N VAL A 64 2.88 -7.37 -3.31
CA VAL A 64 1.54 -6.95 -3.71
C VAL A 64 1.42 -7.23 -5.21
N ALA A 65 0.29 -7.80 -5.63
CA ALA A 65 -0.03 -8.02 -7.03
C ALA A 65 -1.41 -7.47 -7.36
N SER A 66 -1.57 -6.95 -8.57
CA SER A 66 -2.83 -6.50 -9.16
C SER A 66 -2.79 -6.75 -10.67
N GLY A 67 -3.95 -6.92 -11.30
CA GLY A 67 -4.10 -7.11 -12.74
C GLY A 67 -5.46 -6.63 -13.23
#